data_AF-A0A4V3HEY3-F1
#
_entry.id   AF-A0A4V3HEY3-F1
#
_cell.length_a   1.000
_cell.length_b   1.000
_cell.length_c   1.000
_cell.angle_alpha   90.00
_cell.angle_beta   90.00
_cell.angle_gamma   90.00
#
_symmetry.space_group_name_H-M   'P 1'
#
loop_
_entity.id
_entity.type
_entity.pdbx_description
1 polymer ?
#
loop_
_entity_poly.entity_id
_entity_poly.type
_entity_poly.pdbx_seq_one_letter_code
_entity_poly.pdbx_strand_id
1 'polypeptide(L)' 'MRSETFMAIPEPVAPAIHRIKVHIRCRVCGETFILRGVRDGKGHIETGFKRCLCDNDRDFDIEPLA' A
#
# COMPACT_ATOMS: atom_id res chain seq x y z
N MET A 1 -41.36 -0.98 31.81
CA MET A 1 -40.88 -2.15 31.07
C MET A 1 -40.15 -1.65 29.84
N ARG A 2 -38.86 -1.97 29.75
CA ARG A 2 -37.83 -1.36 28.90
C ARG A 2 -37.93 -1.91 27.47
N SER A 3 -37.69 -1.09 26.46
CA SER A 3 -37.17 -1.54 25.16
C SER A 3 -36.62 -0.34 24.40
N GLU A 4 -35.37 0.01 24.72
CA GLU A 4 -34.59 1.01 23.99
C GLU A 4 -34.15 0.39 22.66
N THR A 5 -34.60 0.98 21.55
CA THR A 5 -34.17 0.60 20.20
C THR A 5 -32.75 1.10 19.99
N PHE A 6 -31.77 0.21 20.17
CA PHE A 6 -30.38 0.45 19.82
C PHE A 6 -30.24 0.45 18.30
N MET A 7 -30.08 1.64 17.70
CA MET A 7 -29.65 1.77 16.32
C MET A 7 -28.21 1.26 16.21
N ALA A 8 -28.02 0.16 15.50
CA ALA A 8 -26.69 -0.36 15.17
C ALA A 8 -25.99 0.65 14.26
N ILE A 9 -24.91 1.26 14.76
CA ILE A 9 -23.97 2.04 13.96
C ILE A 9 -23.26 1.04 13.04
N PRO A 10 -23.18 1.26 11.72
CA PRO A 10 -22.36 0.40 10.87
C PRO A 10 -20.90 0.54 11.33
N GLU A 11 -20.33 -0.55 11.83
CA GLU A 11 -18.91 -0.63 12.14
C GLU A 11 -18.12 -0.18 10.90
N PRO A 12 -17.07 0.64 11.06
CA PRO A 12 -16.20 0.98 9.94
C PRO A 12 -15.51 -0.30 9.48
N VAL A 13 -16.04 -0.89 8.40
CA VAL A 13 -15.44 -2.05 7.74
C VAL A 13 -14.03 -1.63 7.34
N ALA A 14 -13.02 -2.15 8.05
CA ALA A 14 -11.63 -1.86 7.74
C ALA A 14 -11.42 -2.14 6.24
N PRO A 15 -10.83 -1.20 5.47
CA PRO A 15 -10.64 -1.41 4.05
C PRO A 15 -9.85 -2.70 3.87
N ALA A 16 -10.32 -3.59 2.98
CA ALA A 16 -9.63 -4.83 2.70
C ALA A 16 -8.20 -4.53 2.22
N ILE A 17 -7.22 -4.77 3.09
CA ILE A 17 -5.79 -4.55 2.84
C ILE A 17 -5.32 -5.66 1.90
N HIS A 18 -5.15 -5.33 0.62
CA HIS A 18 -4.66 -6.28 -0.37
C HIS A 18 -3.13 -6.21 -0.45
N ARG A 19 -2.46 -7.24 0.07
CA ARG A 19 -0.99 -7.34 -0.06
C ARG A 19 -0.62 -7.76 -1.47
N ILE A 20 0.30 -7.02 -2.08
CA ILE A 20 0.77 -7.28 -3.45
C ILE A 20 2.30 -7.28 -3.51
N LYS A 21 2.87 -8.01 -4.48
CA LYS A 21 4.29 -7.87 -4.82
C LYS A 21 4.47 -6.69 -5.76
N VAL A 22 5.55 -5.94 -5.57
CA VAL A 22 5.87 -4.76 -6.38
C VAL A 22 7.32 -4.83 -6.82
N HIS A 23 7.57 -4.38 -8.04
CA HIS A 23 8.86 -4.20 -8.66
C HIS A 23 9.18 -2.72 -8.56
N ILE A 24 10.31 -2.38 -7.95
CA ILE A 24 10.75 -1.01 -7.77
C ILE A 24 12.07 -0.84 -8.51
N ARG A 25 12.13 0.08 -9.46
CA ARG A 25 13.34 0.40 -10.22
C ARG A 25 13.80 1.81 -9.90
N CYS A 26 15.06 1.97 -9.51
CA CYS A 26 15.68 3.28 -9.31
C CYS A 26 16.01 3.92 -10.64
N ARG A 27 15.51 5.13 -10.93
CA ARG A 27 15.83 5.84 -12.18
C ARG A 27 17.20 6.50 -12.19
N VAL A 28 17.87 6.59 -11.04
CA VAL A 28 19.21 7.17 -10.92
C VAL A 28 20.31 6.14 -11.20
N CYS A 29 20.29 4.99 -10.51
CA CYS A 29 21.34 3.96 -10.65
C CYS A 29 20.90 2.70 -11.40
N GLY A 30 19.59 2.51 -11.64
CA GLY A 30 19.05 1.34 -12.32
C GLY A 30 18.80 0.10 -11.46
N GLU A 31 19.14 0.15 -10.16
CA GLU A 31 18.93 -0.97 -9.22
C GLU A 31 17.45 -1.34 -9.12
N THR A 32 17.17 -2.64 -8.95
CA THR A 32 15.80 -3.17 -8.87
C THR A 32 15.56 -3.90 -7.55
N PHE A 33 14.34 -3.75 -7.01
CA PHE A 33 13.92 -4.37 -5.77
C PHE A 33 12.55 -5.00 -5.95
N ILE A 34 12.34 -6.17 -5.34
CA ILE A 34 11.01 -6.80 -5.25
C ILE A 34 10.59 -6.81 -3.78
N LEU A 35 9.53 -6.06 -3.47
CA LEU A 35 9.01 -5.92 -2.10
C LEU A 35 7.52 -6.26 -2.05
N ARG A 36 6.99 -6.31 -0.83
CA ARG A 36 5.54 -6.39 -0.59
C ARG A 36 5.00 -4.99 -0.30
N GLY A 37 4.02 -4.56 -1.09
CA GLY A 37 3.25 -3.35 -0.88
C GLY A 37 1.83 -3.65 -0.42
N VAL A 38 1.10 -2.60 -0.08
CA VAL A 38 -0.33 -2.64 0.21
C VAL A 38 -1.06 -1.87 -0.87
N ARG A 39 -2.05 -2.50 -1.49
CA ARG A 39 -3.00 -1.82 -2.37
C ARG A 39 -4.20 -1.36 -1.54
N ASP A 40 -4.46 -0.05 -1.55
CA ASP A 40 -5.63 0.53 -0.91
C ASP A 40 -6.91 0.25 -1.72
N GLY A 41 -8.07 0.55 -1.14
CA GLY A 41 -9.36 0.40 -1.84
C GLY A 41 -9.57 1.36 -3.01
N LYS A 42 -8.66 2.33 -3.22
CA LYS A 42 -8.67 3.29 -4.34
C LYS A 42 -7.73 2.87 -5.48
N GLY A 43 -6.96 1.80 -5.29
CA GLY A 43 -6.00 1.27 -6.26
C GLY A 43 -4.57 1.81 -6.13
N HIS A 44 -4.29 2.69 -5.16
CA HIS A 44 -2.93 3.15 -4.89
C HIS A 44 -2.10 2.05 -4.23
N ILE A 45 -0.82 2.04 -4.54
CA ILE A 45 0.14 1.08 -4.00
C ILE A 45 1.05 1.82 -3.03
N GLU A 46 0.87 1.55 -1.74
CA GLU A 46 1.80 2.01 -0.72
C GLU A 46 2.94 1.00 -0.58
N THR A 47 4.17 1.49 -0.71
CA THR A 47 5.38 0.72 -0.47
C THR A 47 6.13 1.34 0.71
N GLY A 48 6.72 0.52 1.58
CA GLY A 48 7.58 1.01 2.66
C GLY A 48 8.98 1.42 2.21
N PHE A 49 9.23 1.48 0.89
CA PHE A 49 10.53 1.77 0.31
C PHE A 49 10.81 3.28 0.37
N LYS A 50 11.86 3.68 1.09
CA LYS A 50 12.17 5.10 1.33
C LYS A 50 13.36 5.60 0.52
N ARG A 51 14.38 4.76 0.31
CA ARG A 51 15.66 5.19 -0.28
C ARG A 51 16.38 4.00 -0.92
N CYS A 52 16.97 4.23 -2.08
CA CYS A 52 17.84 3.28 -2.76
C CYS A 52 19.26 3.26 -2.15
N LEU A 53 20.04 2.23 -2.46
CA LEU A 53 21.43 2.10 -2.01
C LEU A 53 22.37 3.17 -2.59
N CYS A 54 21.97 3.85 -3.66
CA CYS A 54 22.68 4.99 -4.27
C CYS A 54 22.27 6.34 -3.68
N ASP A 55 21.57 6.35 -2.54
CA ASP A 55 21.01 7.52 -1.85
C ASP A 55 19.88 8.28 -2.57
N ASN A 56 19.43 7.86 -3.74
CA ASN A 56 18.19 8.38 -4.33
C ASN A 56 16.98 8.04 -3.44
N ASP A 57 16.13 9.03 -3.16
CA ASP A 57 14.92 8.92 -2.32
C ASP A 57 13.63 9.42 -3.01
N ARG A 58 13.69 9.81 -4.29
CA ARG A 58 12.55 10.38 -5.02
C ARG A 58 12.18 9.65 -6.30
N ASP A 59 13.19 9.22 -7.05
CA ASP A 59 13.00 8.79 -8.43
C ASP A 59 12.93 7.27 -8.58
N PHE A 60 11.73 6.73 -8.38
CA PHE A 60 11.45 5.30 -8.51
C PHE A 60 10.29 5.04 -9.47
N ASP A 61 10.43 4.00 -10.29
CA ASP A 61 9.31 3.41 -11.01
C ASP A 61 8.82 2.21 -10.20
N ILE A 62 7.52 2.18 -9.88
CA ILE A 62 6.90 1.14 -9.04
C ILE A 62 5.79 0.46 -9.85
N GLU A 63 5.94 -0.84 -10.09
CA GLU A 63 4.98 -1.63 -10.86
C GLU A 63 4.51 -2.85 -10.05
N PRO A 64 3.21 -3.17 -10.03
CA PRO A 64 2.73 -4.40 -9.41
C PRO A 64 3.20 -5.63 -10.23
N LEU A 65 3.73 -6.65 -9.55
CA LEU A 65 3.91 -7.97 -10.17
C LEU A 65 2.58 -8.73 -10.04
N ALA A 66 2.04 -9.15 -11.19
CA ALA A 66 0.88 -10.04 -11.29
C ALA A 66 1.24 -11.49 -10.91
#